data_AF-A0A815SYC7-F1
#
_entry.id   AF-A0A815SYC7-F1
#
_cell.length_a   1.000
_cell.length_b   1.000
_cell.length_c   1.000
_cell.angle_alpha   90.00
_cell.angle_beta   90.00
_cell.angle_gamma   90.00
#
_symmetry.space_group_name_H-M   'P 1'
#
loop_
_entity.id
_entity.type
_entity.pdbx_description
1 polymer ?
#
loop_
_entity_poly.entity_id
_entity_poly.type
_entity_poly.pdbx_seq_one_letter_code
_entity_poly.pdbx_strand_id
1 'polypeptide(L)'
;KIKNEKGKFADIVSDIKTIVDQLDSFADADEYEKAYDFIQQIPKNDAFETFHLLWRMARVNYKLSQRTTDNNFKKKLIEHGFSLAEQALKSGNDNYAVHKWYGILLNEKSQFNSSEEQIRNAFEVKKHFEEAIRLNPTDATSKYLLGIWHYEVAHLSAWKRRIAKLIYGKIPESTIDEALKYFKLAEETDPGFYNKNMLMLIKCYYELSTKPMAMEYAKILLEKDRKTREDQEVE
;
A
#
# COMPACT_ATOMS: atom_id res chain seq x y z
N LYS A 1 44.25 -5.41 6.67
CA LYS A 1 42.93 -5.94 7.11
C LYS A 1 41.82 -4.90 6.94
N ILE A 2 41.90 -3.74 7.62
CA ILE A 2 40.91 -2.65 7.54
C ILE A 2 40.63 -2.13 6.10
N LYS A 3 41.66 -1.97 5.25
CA LYS A 3 41.47 -1.57 3.83
C LYS A 3 40.68 -2.61 3.01
N ASN A 4 40.83 -3.90 3.33
CA ASN A 4 40.15 -5.00 2.61
C ASN A 4 38.67 -5.11 3.05
N GLU A 5 38.39 -4.88 4.34
CA GLU A 5 37.02 -4.84 4.88
C GLU A 5 36.22 -3.63 4.37
N LYS A 6 36.87 -2.46 4.21
CA LYS A 6 36.24 -1.29 3.58
C LYS A 6 35.90 -1.50 2.11
N GLY A 7 36.76 -2.17 1.35
CA GLY A 7 36.49 -2.52 -0.05
C GLY A 7 35.26 -3.42 -0.16
N LYS A 8 35.24 -4.52 0.61
CA LYS A 8 34.12 -5.46 0.62
C LYS A 8 32.78 -4.82 1.03
N PHE A 9 32.79 -3.88 1.97
CA PHE A 9 31.57 -3.15 2.35
C PHE A 9 31.07 -2.24 1.22
N ALA A 10 31.97 -1.53 0.53
CA ALA A 10 31.60 -0.69 -0.60
C ALA A 10 31.00 -1.51 -1.76
N ASP A 11 31.57 -2.69 -2.04
CA ASP A 11 31.04 -3.60 -3.06
C ASP A 11 29.61 -4.04 -2.74
N ILE A 12 29.34 -4.46 -1.49
CA ILE A 12 27.98 -4.85 -1.05
C ILE A 12 26.99 -3.69 -1.19
N VAL A 13 27.36 -2.47 -0.81
CA VAL A 13 26.47 -1.31 -0.94
C VAL A 13 26.16 -1.03 -2.41
N SER A 14 27.15 -1.17 -3.29
CA SER A 14 26.97 -1.03 -4.74
C SER A 14 26.04 -2.10 -5.32
N ASP A 15 26.18 -3.36 -4.87
CA ASP A 15 25.32 -4.46 -5.29
C ASP A 15 23.87 -4.24 -4.84
N ILE A 16 23.65 -3.85 -3.58
CA ILE A 16 22.32 -3.53 -3.05
C ILE A 16 21.67 -2.42 -3.86
N LYS A 17 22.42 -1.35 -4.17
CA LYS A 17 21.90 -0.25 -4.99
C LYS A 17 21.47 -0.74 -6.37
N THR A 18 22.30 -1.57 -7.01
CA THR A 18 22.00 -2.14 -8.34
C THR A 18 20.72 -2.99 -8.31
N ILE A 19 20.56 -3.84 -7.28
CA ILE A 19 19.36 -4.66 -7.11
C ILE A 19 18.12 -3.78 -6.86
N VAL A 20 18.25 -2.75 -6.03
CA VAL A 20 17.19 -1.77 -5.77
C VAL A 20 16.74 -1.10 -7.06
N ASP A 21 17.68 -0.56 -7.84
CA ASP A 21 17.39 0.14 -9.09
C ASP A 21 16.69 -0.80 -10.09
N GLN A 22 17.12 -2.07 -10.16
CA GLN A 22 16.50 -3.08 -11.01
C GLN A 22 15.05 -3.42 -10.57
N LEU A 23 14.80 -3.57 -9.26
CA LEU A 23 13.45 -3.84 -8.73
C LEU A 23 12.49 -2.66 -8.91
N ASP A 24 13.00 -1.42 -8.88
CA ASP A 24 12.21 -0.24 -9.18
C ASP A 24 11.91 -0.14 -10.67
N SER A 25 12.89 -0.41 -11.55
CA SER A 25 12.65 -0.47 -12.99
C SER A 25 11.59 -1.50 -13.37
N PHE A 26 11.57 -2.69 -12.74
CA PHE A 26 10.50 -3.66 -12.99
C PHE A 26 9.14 -3.15 -12.51
N ALA A 27 9.08 -2.43 -11.38
CA ALA A 27 7.83 -1.89 -10.87
C ALA A 27 7.28 -0.76 -11.75
N ASP A 28 8.15 0.11 -12.25
CA ASP A 28 7.79 1.20 -13.18
C ASP A 28 7.27 0.65 -14.52
N ALA A 29 7.78 -0.50 -14.94
CA ALA A 29 7.35 -1.21 -16.15
C ALA A 29 6.18 -2.20 -15.92
N ASP A 30 5.64 -2.30 -14.70
CA ASP A 30 4.59 -3.26 -14.31
C ASP A 30 4.99 -4.74 -14.56
N GLU A 31 6.29 -5.07 -14.51
CA GLU A 31 6.88 -6.40 -14.79
C GLU A 31 7.11 -7.24 -13.51
N TYR A 32 6.06 -7.43 -12.70
CA TYR A 32 6.19 -8.08 -11.40
C TYR A 32 6.55 -9.58 -11.43
N GLU A 33 6.27 -10.31 -12.53
CA GLU A 33 6.72 -11.69 -12.70
C GLU A 33 8.24 -11.76 -12.84
N LYS A 34 8.83 -10.88 -13.68
CA LYS A 34 10.28 -10.76 -13.82
C LYS A 34 10.94 -10.31 -12.51
N ALA A 35 10.32 -9.37 -11.81
CA ALA A 35 10.80 -8.95 -10.49
C ALA A 35 10.83 -10.11 -9.50
N TYR A 36 9.83 -10.99 -9.50
CA TYR A 36 9.77 -12.14 -8.61
C TYR A 36 10.84 -13.19 -8.91
N ASP A 37 11.07 -13.48 -10.19
CA ASP A 37 12.16 -14.36 -10.63
C ASP A 37 13.53 -13.78 -10.30
N PHE A 38 13.70 -12.46 -10.43
CA PHE A 38 14.92 -11.76 -10.04
C PHE A 38 15.17 -11.83 -8.53
N ILE A 39 14.12 -11.69 -7.70
CA ILE A 39 14.21 -11.83 -6.24
C ILE A 39 14.76 -13.20 -5.84
N GLN A 40 14.42 -14.27 -6.55
CA GLN A 40 14.95 -15.62 -6.24
C GLN A 40 16.46 -15.74 -6.44
N GLN A 41 17.06 -14.83 -7.22
CA GLN A 41 18.49 -14.81 -7.53
C GLN A 41 19.30 -13.95 -6.55
N ILE A 42 18.63 -13.17 -5.68
CA ILE A 42 19.30 -12.35 -4.68
C ILE A 42 19.98 -13.26 -3.62
N PRO A 43 21.25 -13.01 -3.25
CA PRO A 43 21.93 -13.79 -2.22
C PRO A 43 21.18 -13.80 -0.88
N LYS A 44 20.95 -14.98 -0.32
CA LYS A 44 20.28 -15.17 0.98
C LYS A 44 21.29 -15.06 2.13
N ASN A 45 21.64 -13.83 2.50
CA ASN A 45 22.45 -13.54 3.68
C ASN A 45 22.11 -12.14 4.25
N ASP A 46 22.46 -11.92 5.51
CA ASP A 46 22.13 -10.73 6.30
C ASP A 46 22.47 -9.40 5.61
N ALA A 47 23.49 -9.36 4.74
CA ALA A 47 23.87 -8.13 4.05
C ALA A 47 22.79 -7.63 3.08
N PHE A 48 21.97 -8.54 2.53
CA PHE A 48 20.87 -8.22 1.61
C PHE A 48 19.50 -8.17 2.31
N GLU A 49 19.44 -8.39 3.62
CA GLU A 49 18.23 -8.26 4.44
C GLU A 49 18.04 -6.81 4.94
N THR A 50 18.25 -5.85 4.04
CA THR A 50 18.02 -4.42 4.32
C THR A 50 16.58 -4.03 4.04
N PHE A 51 16.02 -3.12 4.86
CA PHE A 51 14.68 -2.59 4.63
C PHE A 51 14.48 -2.06 3.20
N HIS A 52 15.53 -1.52 2.56
CA HIS A 52 15.50 -1.05 1.17
C HIS A 52 15.10 -2.16 0.18
N LEU A 53 15.52 -3.40 0.40
CA LEU A 53 15.15 -4.53 -0.44
C LEU A 53 13.84 -5.16 0.03
N LEU A 54 13.67 -5.32 1.35
CA LEU A 54 12.55 -6.05 1.93
C LEU A 54 11.18 -5.45 1.57
N TRP A 55 10.99 -4.13 1.63
CA TRP A 55 9.69 -3.54 1.25
C TRP A 55 9.42 -3.66 -0.26
N ARG A 56 10.46 -3.65 -1.10
CA ARG A 56 10.32 -3.84 -2.55
C ARG A 56 9.93 -5.28 -2.87
N MET A 57 10.53 -6.25 -2.19
CA MET A 57 10.12 -7.66 -2.29
C MET A 57 8.69 -7.86 -1.81
N ALA A 58 8.29 -7.17 -0.73
CA ALA A 58 6.93 -7.18 -0.21
C ALA A 58 5.92 -6.63 -1.25
N ARG A 59 6.26 -5.50 -1.90
CA ARG A 59 5.51 -4.93 -3.03
C ARG A 59 5.30 -5.94 -4.15
N VAL A 60 6.36 -6.63 -4.58
CA VAL A 60 6.28 -7.62 -5.66
C VAL A 60 5.34 -8.76 -5.31
N ASN A 61 5.43 -9.30 -4.09
CA ASN A 61 4.51 -10.34 -3.62
C ASN A 61 3.05 -9.86 -3.61
N TYR A 62 2.78 -8.64 -3.11
CA TYR A 62 1.45 -8.05 -3.16
C TYR A 62 0.94 -7.94 -4.60
N LYS A 63 1.73 -7.35 -5.51
CA LYS A 63 1.31 -7.12 -6.89
C LYS A 63 1.04 -8.42 -7.65
N LEU A 64 1.86 -9.46 -7.45
CA LEU A 64 1.58 -10.79 -8.01
C LEU A 64 0.31 -11.42 -7.41
N SER A 65 0.04 -11.21 -6.12
CA SER A 65 -1.16 -11.72 -5.47
C SER A 65 -2.45 -11.14 -6.07
N GLN A 66 -2.39 -9.92 -6.62
CA GLN A 66 -3.51 -9.30 -7.34
C GLN A 66 -3.67 -9.84 -8.77
N ARG A 67 -2.68 -10.56 -9.29
CA ARG A 67 -2.68 -11.09 -10.66
C ARG A 67 -3.13 -12.54 -10.77
N THR A 68 -2.92 -13.32 -9.71
CA THR A 68 -3.28 -14.74 -9.70
C THR A 68 -4.76 -14.97 -9.37
N THR A 69 -5.34 -16.00 -9.99
CA THR A 69 -6.69 -16.51 -9.67
C THR A 69 -6.67 -17.70 -8.70
N ASP A 70 -5.48 -18.23 -8.39
CA ASP A 70 -5.32 -19.30 -7.39
C ASP A 70 -5.32 -18.69 -5.98
N ASN A 71 -6.40 -18.91 -5.25
CA ASN A 71 -6.58 -18.40 -3.88
C ASN A 71 -5.52 -18.94 -2.89
N ASN A 72 -5.05 -20.18 -3.06
CA ASN A 72 -4.02 -20.73 -2.18
C ASN A 72 -2.66 -20.07 -2.46
N PHE A 73 -2.35 -19.85 -3.72
CA PHE A 73 -1.13 -19.14 -4.10
C PHE A 73 -1.19 -17.66 -3.70
N LYS A 74 -2.34 -17.00 -3.90
CA LYS A 74 -2.61 -15.64 -3.42
C LYS A 74 -2.33 -15.51 -1.92
N LYS A 75 -2.87 -16.42 -1.11
CA LYS A 75 -2.65 -16.43 0.35
C LYS A 75 -1.17 -16.56 0.70
N LYS A 76 -0.45 -17.49 0.05
CA LYS A 76 1.01 -17.66 0.27
C LYS A 76 1.80 -16.39 -0.07
N LEU A 77 1.48 -15.74 -1.18
CA LEU A 77 2.12 -14.48 -1.58
C LEU A 77 1.86 -13.36 -0.56
N ILE A 78 0.61 -13.21 -0.08
CA ILE A 78 0.28 -12.20 0.94
C ILE A 78 0.99 -12.50 2.27
N GLU A 79 1.00 -13.74 2.73
CA GLU A 79 1.67 -14.13 3.98
C GLU A 79 3.18 -13.90 3.90
N HIS A 80 3.81 -14.27 2.78
CA HIS A 80 5.23 -14.05 2.56
C HIS A 80 5.57 -12.56 2.43
N GLY A 81 4.79 -11.81 1.66
CA GLY A 81 4.92 -10.36 1.54
C GLY A 81 4.82 -9.66 2.88
N PHE A 82 3.84 -10.05 3.72
CA PHE A 82 3.68 -9.49 5.06
C PHE A 82 4.88 -9.78 5.96
N SER A 83 5.43 -11.02 5.92
CA SER A 83 6.65 -11.36 6.67
C SER A 83 7.83 -10.46 6.27
N LEU A 84 8.01 -10.20 4.98
CA LEU A 84 9.05 -9.28 4.47
C LEU A 84 8.82 -7.85 4.94
N ALA A 85 7.57 -7.36 4.91
CA ALA A 85 7.24 -6.03 5.40
C ALA A 85 7.46 -5.89 6.91
N GLU A 86 7.17 -6.93 7.70
CA GLU A 86 7.43 -6.95 9.14
C GLU A 86 8.94 -6.91 9.44
N GLN A 87 9.75 -7.63 8.67
CA GLN A 87 11.21 -7.58 8.75
C GLN A 87 11.76 -6.20 8.34
N ALA A 88 11.19 -5.60 7.28
CA ALA A 88 11.55 -4.23 6.87
C ALA A 88 11.29 -3.24 8.01
N LEU A 89 10.12 -3.31 8.66
CA LEU A 89 9.75 -2.45 9.77
C LEU A 89 10.67 -2.61 10.98
N LYS A 90 11.11 -3.83 11.29
CA LYS A 90 12.08 -4.11 12.37
C LYS A 90 13.48 -3.57 12.09
N SER A 91 13.89 -3.55 10.81
CA SER A 91 15.24 -3.12 10.39
C SER A 91 15.34 -1.62 10.08
N GLY A 92 14.23 -0.95 9.77
CA GLY A 92 14.17 0.50 9.59
C GLY A 92 12.73 1.01 9.51
N ASN A 93 12.35 1.89 10.44
CA ASN A 93 11.00 2.47 10.52
C ASN A 93 10.95 3.97 10.17
N ASP A 94 12.06 4.57 9.74
CA ASP A 94 12.15 5.97 9.31
C ASP A 94 11.91 6.13 7.79
N ASN A 95 11.38 5.09 7.15
CA ASN A 95 11.09 5.09 5.72
C ASN A 95 9.59 4.95 5.42
N TYR A 96 9.02 5.91 4.69
CA TYR A 96 7.59 5.93 4.38
C TYR A 96 7.11 4.68 3.63
N ALA A 97 7.95 4.11 2.74
CA ALA A 97 7.58 2.96 1.93
C ALA A 97 7.46 1.70 2.78
N VAL A 98 8.26 1.57 3.83
CA VAL A 98 8.16 0.47 4.80
C VAL A 98 6.80 0.52 5.50
N HIS A 99 6.40 1.69 6.01
CA HIS A 99 5.09 1.88 6.62
C HIS A 99 3.94 1.66 5.62
N LYS A 100 4.05 2.19 4.41
CA LYS A 100 3.05 2.00 3.34
C LYS A 100 2.83 0.52 3.02
N TRP A 101 3.89 -0.22 2.72
CA TRP A 101 3.78 -1.63 2.34
C TRP A 101 3.40 -2.53 3.51
N TYR A 102 3.83 -2.21 4.73
CA TYR A 102 3.34 -2.89 5.93
C TYR A 102 1.83 -2.74 6.08
N GLY A 103 1.30 -1.51 6.00
CA GLY A 103 -0.13 -1.26 6.09
C GLY A 103 -0.94 -1.97 5.00
N ILE A 104 -0.49 -1.92 3.74
CA ILE A 104 -1.16 -2.62 2.63
C ILE A 104 -1.23 -4.12 2.91
N LEU A 105 -0.10 -4.77 3.22
CA LEU A 105 -0.05 -6.22 3.40
C LEU A 105 -0.74 -6.69 4.69
N LEU A 106 -0.71 -5.87 5.76
CA LEU A 106 -1.47 -6.15 6.96
C LEU A 106 -2.98 -6.15 6.67
N ASN A 107 -3.45 -5.17 5.89
CA ASN A 107 -4.85 -5.09 5.48
C ASN A 107 -5.29 -6.33 4.67
N GLU A 108 -4.50 -6.71 3.66
CA GLU A 108 -4.78 -7.90 2.84
C GLU A 108 -4.74 -9.19 3.65
N LYS A 109 -3.71 -9.37 4.48
CA LYS A 109 -3.59 -10.55 5.33
C LYS A 109 -4.76 -10.68 6.30
N SER A 110 -5.27 -9.55 6.80
CA SER A 110 -6.41 -9.56 7.72
C SER A 110 -7.70 -10.13 7.09
N GLN A 111 -7.83 -10.15 5.76
CA GLN A 111 -8.99 -10.73 5.09
C GLN A 111 -9.13 -12.25 5.36
N PHE A 112 -8.06 -12.92 5.78
CA PHE A 112 -8.07 -14.34 6.15
C PHE A 112 -8.39 -14.59 7.63
N ASN A 113 -8.57 -13.53 8.41
CA ASN A 113 -8.72 -13.58 9.86
C ASN A 113 -10.18 -13.41 10.30
N SER A 114 -10.42 -13.61 11.60
CA SER A 114 -11.72 -13.30 12.21
C SER A 114 -12.06 -11.80 12.07
N SER A 115 -13.33 -11.45 12.12
CA SER A 115 -13.76 -10.06 12.03
C SER A 115 -13.25 -9.19 13.18
N GLU A 116 -13.00 -9.78 14.35
CA GLU A 116 -12.37 -9.09 15.47
C GLU A 116 -10.94 -8.68 15.13
N GLU A 117 -10.15 -9.61 14.59
CA GLU A 117 -8.78 -9.36 14.17
C GLU A 117 -8.70 -8.39 12.99
N GLN A 118 -9.64 -8.46 12.04
CA GLN A 118 -9.76 -7.47 10.96
C GLN A 118 -9.91 -6.06 11.52
N ILE A 119 -10.80 -5.88 12.50
CA ILE A 119 -10.99 -4.59 13.15
C ILE A 119 -9.69 -4.17 13.85
N ARG A 120 -9.02 -5.07 14.58
CA ARG A 120 -7.75 -4.75 15.25
C ARG A 120 -6.68 -4.27 14.28
N ASN A 121 -6.52 -5.02 13.19
CA ASN A 121 -5.55 -4.74 12.16
C ASN A 121 -5.87 -3.44 11.42
N ALA A 122 -7.15 -3.13 11.16
CA ALA A 122 -7.54 -1.89 10.51
C ALA A 122 -7.01 -0.64 11.25
N PHE A 123 -7.03 -0.64 12.59
CA PHE A 123 -6.47 0.48 13.36
C PHE A 123 -4.95 0.58 13.26
N GLU A 124 -4.26 -0.55 13.20
CA GLU A 124 -2.82 -0.56 13.04
C GLU A 124 -2.43 -0.08 11.63
N VAL A 125 -3.15 -0.55 10.60
CA VAL A 125 -3.04 -0.08 9.22
C VAL A 125 -3.14 1.44 9.13
N LYS A 126 -4.12 2.06 9.81
CA LYS A 126 -4.25 3.52 9.87
C LYS A 126 -2.98 4.20 10.36
N LYS A 127 -2.44 3.76 11.50
CA LYS A 127 -1.23 4.36 12.08
C LYS A 127 -0.06 4.29 11.12
N HIS A 128 0.09 3.19 10.40
CA HIS A 128 1.14 3.03 9.40
C HIS A 128 0.92 3.96 8.19
N PHE A 129 -0.31 4.15 7.71
CA PHE A 129 -0.57 5.11 6.64
C PHE A 129 -0.35 6.56 7.10
N GLU A 130 -0.76 6.92 8.31
CA GLU A 130 -0.48 8.24 8.90
C GLU A 130 1.02 8.49 9.01
N GLU A 131 1.78 7.51 9.48
CA GLU A 131 3.23 7.61 9.59
C GLU A 131 3.93 7.67 8.23
N ALA A 132 3.44 6.93 7.23
CA ALA A 132 3.94 7.04 5.86
C ALA A 132 3.72 8.46 5.31
N ILE A 133 2.55 9.06 5.54
CA ILE A 133 2.28 10.45 5.13
C ILE A 133 3.17 11.43 5.90
N ARG A 134 3.42 11.20 7.19
CA ARG A 134 4.31 12.04 8.01
C ARG A 134 5.75 12.01 7.49
N LEU A 135 6.25 10.82 7.16
CA LEU A 135 7.61 10.61 6.65
C LEU A 135 7.78 11.10 5.21
N ASN A 136 6.75 10.95 4.37
CA ASN A 136 6.74 11.46 3.01
C ASN A 136 5.40 12.11 2.65
N PRO A 137 5.24 13.42 2.91
CA PRO A 137 4.03 14.16 2.59
C PRO A 137 3.76 14.28 1.09
N THR A 138 4.67 13.89 0.19
CA THR A 138 4.46 13.95 -1.26
C THR A 138 4.05 12.61 -1.85
N ASP A 139 3.85 11.56 -1.05
CA ASP A 139 3.32 10.27 -1.54
C ASP A 139 1.79 10.31 -1.65
N ALA A 140 1.27 10.50 -2.88
CA ALA A 140 -0.16 10.51 -3.14
C ALA A 140 -0.82 9.16 -2.82
N THR A 141 -0.12 8.04 -3.02
CA THR A 141 -0.65 6.70 -2.73
C THR A 141 -0.98 6.51 -1.25
N SER A 142 -0.11 6.91 -0.32
CA SER A 142 -0.38 6.81 1.12
C SER A 142 -1.60 7.63 1.54
N LYS A 143 -1.81 8.81 0.93
CA LYS A 143 -3.01 9.63 1.17
C LYS A 143 -4.27 8.96 0.67
N TYR A 144 -4.23 8.41 -0.54
CA TYR A 144 -5.33 7.61 -1.09
C TYR A 144 -5.67 6.42 -0.19
N LEU A 145 -4.66 5.67 0.28
CA LEU A 145 -4.87 4.52 1.17
C LEU A 145 -5.50 4.92 2.51
N LEU A 146 -5.10 6.06 3.08
CA LEU A 146 -5.75 6.59 4.28
C LEU A 146 -7.20 7.05 3.99
N GLY A 147 -7.46 7.60 2.81
CA GLY A 147 -8.82 7.90 2.33
C GLY A 147 -9.69 6.64 2.23
N ILE A 148 -9.15 5.54 1.69
CA ILE A 148 -9.83 4.23 1.66
C ILE A 148 -10.17 3.77 3.07
N TRP A 149 -9.22 3.86 4.01
CA TRP A 149 -9.49 3.52 5.40
C TRP A 149 -10.65 4.32 5.99
N HIS A 150 -10.66 5.64 5.79
CA HIS A 150 -11.74 6.51 6.27
C HIS A 150 -13.08 6.17 5.62
N TYR A 151 -13.09 5.87 4.33
CA TYR A 151 -14.28 5.48 3.58
C TYR A 151 -14.86 4.16 4.10
N GLU A 152 -14.03 3.14 4.30
CA GLU A 152 -14.45 1.83 4.81
C GLU A 152 -14.97 1.93 6.26
N VAL A 153 -14.33 2.75 7.10
CA VAL A 153 -14.76 2.96 8.48
C VAL A 153 -16.11 3.67 8.55
N ALA A 154 -16.34 4.66 7.68
CA ALA A 154 -17.64 5.32 7.56
C ALA A 154 -18.76 4.31 7.20
N HIS A 155 -18.41 3.30 6.41
CA HIS A 155 -19.31 2.23 5.96
C HIS A 155 -19.38 1.00 6.90
N LEU A 156 -18.73 1.02 8.07
CA LEU A 156 -18.78 -0.12 9.00
C LEU A 156 -20.22 -0.41 9.45
N SER A 157 -20.59 -1.68 9.34
CA SER A 157 -21.85 -2.20 9.86
C SER A 157 -21.96 -1.99 11.38
N ALA A 158 -23.20 -1.89 11.88
CA ALA A 158 -23.47 -1.71 13.32
C ALA A 158 -22.82 -2.79 14.20
N TRP A 159 -22.73 -4.04 13.71
CA TRP A 159 -22.08 -5.13 14.45
C TRP A 159 -20.56 -4.98 14.51
N LYS A 160 -19.89 -4.56 13.42
CA LYS A 160 -18.45 -4.27 13.43
C LYS A 160 -18.13 -3.09 14.35
N ARG A 161 -18.99 -2.06 14.37
CA ARG A 161 -18.87 -0.93 15.31
C ARG A 161 -18.95 -1.37 16.77
N ARG A 162 -19.79 -2.35 17.11
CA ARG A 162 -19.88 -2.93 18.46
C ARG A 162 -18.58 -3.64 18.85
N ILE A 163 -18.02 -4.47 17.97
CA ILE A 163 -16.74 -5.15 18.23
C ILE A 163 -15.63 -4.11 18.46
N ALA A 164 -15.55 -3.08 17.61
CA ALA A 164 -14.56 -2.02 17.78
C ALA A 164 -14.70 -1.31 19.15
N LYS A 165 -15.93 -1.02 19.60
CA LYS A 165 -16.19 -0.47 20.94
C LYS A 165 -15.71 -1.39 22.07
N LEU A 166 -15.93 -2.69 21.96
CA LEU A 166 -15.49 -3.66 22.96
C LEU A 166 -13.95 -3.69 23.08
N ILE A 167 -13.26 -3.61 21.96
CA ILE A 167 -11.79 -3.69 21.91
C ILE A 167 -11.14 -2.38 22.38
N TYR A 168 -11.65 -1.25 21.90
CA TYR A 168 -10.99 0.06 22.03
C TYR A 168 -11.66 1.02 23.00
N GLY A 169 -12.77 0.62 23.63
CA GLY A 169 -13.58 1.46 24.52
C GLY A 169 -14.39 2.55 23.79
N LYS A 170 -14.07 2.86 22.53
CA LYS A 170 -14.76 3.81 21.67
C LYS A 170 -15.00 3.24 20.28
N ILE A 171 -16.09 3.67 19.64
CA ILE A 171 -16.35 3.34 18.24
C ILE A 171 -15.40 4.22 17.40
N PRO A 172 -14.62 3.65 16.47
CA PRO A 172 -13.95 4.46 15.46
C PRO A 172 -15.03 5.14 14.63
N GLU A 173 -15.03 6.46 14.67
CA GLU A 173 -15.89 7.25 13.82
C GLU A 173 -15.02 7.82 12.71
N SER A 174 -15.49 7.61 11.49
CA SER A 174 -15.00 8.27 10.31
C SER A 174 -16.21 8.69 9.49
N THR A 175 -16.04 9.71 8.66
CA THR A 175 -17.08 10.28 7.81
C THR A 175 -16.69 10.20 6.34
N ILE A 176 -17.69 10.33 5.45
CA ILE A 176 -17.44 10.47 4.02
C ILE A 176 -16.65 11.75 3.74
N ASP A 177 -16.85 12.82 4.53
CA ASP A 177 -16.06 14.05 4.45
C ASP A 177 -14.56 13.83 4.73
N GLU A 178 -14.22 13.02 5.74
CA GLU A 178 -12.81 12.68 6.01
C GLU A 178 -12.18 11.87 4.89
N ALA A 179 -12.92 10.89 4.34
CA ALA A 179 -12.46 10.15 3.18
C ALA A 179 -12.22 11.08 1.98
N LEU A 180 -13.20 11.94 1.67
CA LEU A 180 -13.12 12.93 0.61
C LEU A 180 -11.90 13.85 0.78
N LYS A 181 -11.64 14.33 2.00
CA LYS A 181 -10.48 15.16 2.32
C LYS A 181 -9.17 14.50 1.89
N TYR A 182 -8.98 13.22 2.19
CA TYR A 182 -7.75 12.51 1.84
C TYR A 182 -7.65 12.17 0.36
N PHE A 183 -8.76 11.82 -0.31
CA PHE A 183 -8.76 11.62 -1.76
C PHE A 183 -8.45 12.92 -2.52
N LYS A 184 -8.98 14.07 -2.06
CA LYS A 184 -8.62 15.38 -2.58
C LYS A 184 -7.14 15.69 -2.35
N LEU A 185 -6.64 15.44 -1.14
CA LEU A 185 -5.24 15.66 -0.82
C LEU A 185 -4.32 14.80 -1.69
N ALA A 186 -4.71 13.56 -1.99
CA ALA A 186 -3.96 12.70 -2.92
C ALA A 186 -3.93 13.31 -4.33
N GLU A 187 -5.07 13.74 -4.86
CA GLU A 187 -5.19 14.37 -6.18
C GLU A 187 -4.43 15.70 -6.28
N GLU A 188 -4.44 16.51 -5.22
CA GLU A 188 -3.69 17.77 -5.13
C GLU A 188 -2.17 17.54 -5.08
N THR A 189 -1.73 16.37 -4.61
CA THR A 189 -0.31 16.03 -4.47
C THR A 189 0.31 15.56 -5.77
N ASP A 190 -0.42 14.73 -6.52
CA ASP A 190 0.00 14.20 -7.80
C ASP A 190 -1.24 14.11 -8.72
N PRO A 191 -1.58 15.18 -9.44
CA PRO A 191 -2.80 15.23 -10.24
C PRO A 191 -2.87 14.11 -11.27
N GLY A 192 -3.96 13.36 -11.27
CA GLY A 192 -4.21 12.28 -12.21
C GLY A 192 -3.41 11.00 -11.96
N PHE A 193 -2.68 10.88 -10.85
CA PHE A 193 -1.79 9.74 -10.57
C PHE A 193 -2.49 8.37 -10.55
N TYR A 194 -3.76 8.31 -10.14
CA TYR A 194 -4.46 7.04 -9.97
C TYR A 194 -5.95 7.13 -10.26
N ASN A 195 -6.44 6.38 -11.25
CA ASN A 195 -7.85 6.41 -11.65
C ASN A 195 -8.80 5.94 -10.54
N LYS A 196 -8.38 5.03 -9.66
CA LYS A 196 -9.20 4.65 -8.50
C LYS A 196 -9.37 5.78 -7.49
N ASN A 197 -8.39 6.69 -7.34
CA ASN A 197 -8.56 7.88 -6.50
C ASN A 197 -9.70 8.75 -7.04
N MET A 198 -9.74 8.95 -8.35
CA MET A 198 -10.80 9.70 -9.03
C MET A 198 -12.16 9.03 -8.87
N LEU A 199 -12.24 7.71 -9.01
CA LEU A 199 -13.47 6.96 -8.72
C LEU A 199 -13.95 7.19 -7.28
N MET A 200 -13.04 7.18 -6.32
CA MET A 200 -13.39 7.43 -4.92
C MET A 200 -13.83 8.87 -4.66
N LEU A 201 -13.25 9.87 -5.34
CA LEU A 201 -13.75 11.25 -5.32
C LEU A 201 -15.20 11.31 -5.80
N ILE A 202 -15.51 10.68 -6.94
CA ILE A 202 -16.88 10.63 -7.49
C ILE A 202 -17.85 10.00 -6.50
N LYS A 203 -17.50 8.85 -5.92
CA LYS A 203 -18.32 8.15 -4.91
C LYS A 203 -18.61 9.05 -3.71
N CYS A 204 -17.58 9.67 -3.14
CA CYS A 204 -17.75 10.56 -1.99
C CYS A 204 -18.62 11.77 -2.33
N TYR A 205 -18.38 12.46 -3.45
CA TYR A 205 -19.20 13.60 -3.86
C TYR A 205 -20.66 13.21 -4.15
N TYR A 206 -20.90 12.01 -4.69
CA TYR A 206 -22.23 11.50 -4.93
C TYR A 206 -22.98 11.24 -3.61
N GLU A 207 -22.33 10.55 -2.66
CA GLU A 207 -22.91 10.27 -1.33
C GLU A 207 -23.18 11.55 -0.52
N LEU A 208 -22.30 12.56 -0.63
CA LEU A 208 -22.50 13.88 -0.01
C LEU A 208 -23.51 14.77 -0.75
N SER A 209 -24.22 14.23 -1.75
CA SER A 209 -25.25 14.94 -2.54
C SER A 209 -24.73 16.15 -3.32
N THR A 210 -23.41 16.23 -3.52
CA THR A 210 -22.72 17.26 -4.33
C THR A 210 -22.58 16.83 -5.80
N LYS A 211 -23.73 16.55 -6.42
CA LYS A 211 -23.81 15.96 -7.78
C LYS A 211 -23.02 16.69 -8.88
N PRO A 212 -22.94 18.04 -8.92
CA PRO A 212 -22.14 18.71 -9.95
C PRO A 212 -20.66 18.31 -9.94
N MET A 213 -20.04 18.24 -8.76
CA MET A 213 -18.64 17.82 -8.61
C MET A 213 -18.46 16.36 -9.02
N ALA A 214 -19.36 15.47 -8.59
CA ALA A 214 -19.32 14.06 -8.99
C ALA A 214 -19.37 13.91 -10.53
N MET A 215 -20.23 14.68 -11.20
CA MET A 215 -20.34 14.65 -12.67
C MET A 215 -19.10 15.23 -13.37
N GLU A 216 -18.45 16.24 -12.80
CA GLU A 216 -17.21 16.81 -13.33
C GLU A 216 -16.08 15.79 -13.32
N TYR A 217 -15.82 15.17 -12.16
CA TYR A 217 -14.81 14.12 -12.04
C TYR A 217 -15.14 12.89 -12.89
N ALA A 218 -16.43 12.53 -13.02
CA ALA A 218 -16.84 11.41 -13.88
C ALA A 218 -16.53 11.67 -15.36
N LYS A 219 -16.73 12.90 -15.86
CA LYS A 219 -16.34 13.26 -17.24
C LYS A 219 -14.84 13.15 -17.44
N ILE A 220 -14.05 13.70 -16.50
CA ILE A 220 -12.59 13.60 -16.56
C ILE A 220 -12.14 12.14 -16.59
N LEU A 221 -12.71 11.28 -15.72
CA LEU A 221 -12.35 9.87 -15.67
C LEU A 221 -12.66 9.12 -16.97
N LEU A 222 -13.79 9.43 -17.61
CA LEU A 222 -14.18 8.83 -18.89
C LEU A 222 -13.28 9.24 -20.06
N GLU A 223 -12.63 10.40 -19.97
CA GLU A 223 -11.71 10.91 -21.00
C GLU A 223 -10.26 10.43 -20.82
N LYS A 224 -9.92 9.81 -19.68
CA LYS A 224 -8.54 9.36 -19.40
C LYS A 224 -8.18 8.07 -20.15
N ASP A 225 -6.98 8.06 -20.72
CA ASP A 225 -6.36 6.85 -21.26
C ASP A 225 -6.19 5.79 -20.17
N ARG A 226 -6.61 4.55 -20.47
CA ARG A 226 -6.47 3.40 -19.58
C ARG A 226 -5.17 2.67 -19.93
N LYS A 227 -4.13 2.86 -19.10
CA LYS A 227 -2.79 2.36 -19.40
C LYS A 227 -2.42 1.14 -18.55
N THR A 228 -2.89 1.11 -17.30
CA THR A 228 -2.57 0.05 -16.35
C THR A 228 -3.73 -0.94 -16.19
N ARG A 229 -3.46 -2.13 -15.67
CA ARG A 229 -4.50 -3.09 -15.28
C ARG A 229 -5.47 -2.50 -14.26
N GLU A 230 -4.96 -1.72 -13.31
CA GLU A 230 -5.78 -1.10 -12.27
C GLU A 230 -6.74 -0.03 -12.83
N ASP A 231 -6.39 0.59 -13.97
CA ASP A 231 -7.29 1.51 -14.69
C ASP A 231 -8.46 0.79 -15.36
N GLN A 232 -8.32 -0.50 -15.68
CA GLN A 232 -9.39 -1.31 -16.28
C GLN A 232 -10.47 -1.71 -15.27
N GLU A 233 -10.17 -1.62 -13.96
CA GLU A 233 -11.10 -1.99 -12.87
C GLU A 233 -12.06 -0.85 -12.47
N VAL A 234 -12.00 0.30 -13.15
CA VAL A 234 -12.69 1.55 -12.81
C VAL A 234 -13.93 1.83 -13.69
N GLU A 235 -14.56 0.77 -14.22
CA GLU A 235 -15.76 0.86 -15.08
C GLU A 235 -17.05 1.20 -14.33
#